data_AF-A0A9E3TCR3-F1
#
_entry.id   AF-A0A9E3TCR3-F1
#
_cell.length_a   1.000
_cell.length_b   1.000
_cell.length_c   1.000
_cell.angle_alpha   90.00
_cell.angle_beta   90.00
_cell.angle_gamma   90.00
#
_symmetry.space_group_name_H-M   'P 1'
#
loop_
_entity.id
_entity.type
_entity.pdbx_description
1 polymer ?
#
loop_
_entity_poly.entity_id
_entity_poly.type
_entity_poly.pdbx_seq_one_letter_code
_entity_poly.pdbx_strand_id
1 'polypeptide(L)'
;MEFALKSPAFERGARIPVRHTCDGEDVSPRLEWTDPPALTRSLALVVDDPDAPVGNWVHWVVFDLPASARILPEGAPKDASLREPAGAIQGKNDFGRLGWGGPCPPPGKPHRYFFKL
;
A
#
# COMPACT_ATOMS: atom_id res chain seq x y z
N MET A 1 10.50 -11.11 17.96
CA MET A 1 10.60 -9.93 17.07
C MET A 1 9.21 -9.35 16.93
N GLU A 2 9.10 -8.03 16.88
CA GLU A 2 7.82 -7.33 16.70
C GLU A 2 7.46 -7.32 15.21
N PHE A 3 6.16 -7.43 14.91
CA PHE A 3 5.65 -7.30 13.55
C PHE A 3 5.69 -5.83 13.13
N ALA A 4 6.44 -5.51 12.08
CA ALA A 4 6.69 -4.16 11.64
C ALA A 4 6.69 -4.08 10.11
N LEU A 5 6.02 -3.05 9.57
CA LEU A 5 5.97 -2.72 8.16
C LEU A 5 6.84 -1.49 7.88
N LYS A 6 7.63 -1.54 6.81
CA LYS A 6 8.51 -0.46 6.35
C LYS A 6 8.55 -0.38 4.81
N SER A 7 9.04 0.75 4.29
CA SER A 7 9.36 0.91 2.88
C SER A 7 10.81 1.41 2.76
N PRO A 8 11.63 0.86 1.85
CA PRO A 8 12.94 1.45 1.54
C PRO A 8 12.82 2.77 0.76
N ALA A 9 11.64 3.11 0.23
CA ALA A 9 11.44 4.34 -0.54
C ALA A 9 11.28 5.58 0.34
N PHE A 10 10.81 5.42 1.58
CA PHE A 10 10.61 6.51 2.53
C PHE A 10 10.45 6.01 3.96
N GLU A 11 10.85 6.85 4.91
CA GLU A 11 10.66 6.61 6.34
C GLU A 11 9.25 6.99 6.82
N ARG A 12 8.84 6.46 7.97
CA ARG A 12 7.57 6.84 8.62
C ARG A 12 7.52 8.36 8.84
N GLY A 13 6.47 9.00 8.34
CA GLY A 13 6.26 10.45 8.47
C GLY A 13 7.07 11.30 7.50
N ALA A 14 7.94 10.68 6.68
CA ALA A 14 8.59 11.37 5.58
C ALA A 14 7.62 11.58 4.40
N ARG A 15 8.03 12.44 3.45
CA ARG A 15 7.30 12.64 2.20
C ARG A 15 7.44 11.40 1.33
N ILE A 16 6.33 10.97 0.73
CA ILE A 16 6.33 9.93 -0.31
C ILE A 16 7.00 10.52 -1.57
N PRO A 17 8.00 9.84 -2.16
CA PRO A 17 8.64 10.28 -3.39
C PRO A 17 7.65 10.47 -4.54
N VAL A 18 7.85 11.50 -5.35
CA VAL A 18 6.96 11.89 -6.47
C VAL A 18 6.63 10.73 -7.41
N ARG A 19 7.57 9.82 -7.65
CA ARG A 19 7.33 8.65 -8.51
C ARG A 19 6.17 7.76 -8.06
N HIS A 20 5.83 7.76 -6.76
CA HIS A 20 4.74 6.97 -6.19
C HIS A 20 3.42 7.75 -6.10
N THR A 21 3.38 9.00 -6.57
CA THR A 21 2.22 9.89 -6.53
C THR A 21 1.64 10.09 -7.93
N CYS A 22 0.47 10.74 -8.03
CA CYS A 22 -0.16 11.05 -9.31
C CYS A 22 0.64 12.06 -10.17
N ASP A 23 1.57 12.81 -9.58
CA ASP A 23 2.46 13.75 -10.27
C ASP A 23 3.65 13.04 -10.93
N GLY A 24 3.89 11.77 -10.60
CA GLY A 24 4.96 10.95 -11.16
C GLY A 24 4.45 9.75 -11.94
N GLU A 25 5.12 8.61 -11.77
CA GLU A 25 4.81 7.36 -12.48
C GLU A 25 3.61 6.61 -11.88
N ASP A 26 3.12 7.03 -10.72
CA ASP A 26 2.05 6.36 -9.98
C ASP A 26 2.33 4.87 -9.71
N VAL A 27 3.61 4.55 -9.44
CA VAL A 27 4.06 3.19 -9.13
C VAL A 27 3.94 2.91 -7.63
N SER A 28 3.47 1.72 -7.25
CA SER A 28 3.39 1.36 -5.84
C SER A 28 4.78 1.33 -5.20
N PRO A 29 4.95 1.80 -3.95
CA PRO A 29 6.23 1.69 -3.26
C PRO A 29 6.50 0.24 -2.87
N ARG A 30 7.79 -0.14 -2.83
CA ARG A 30 8.20 -1.41 -2.22
C ARG A 30 7.83 -1.40 -0.74
N LEU A 31 7.22 -2.48 -0.27
CA LEU A 31 6.89 -2.68 1.14
C LEU A 31 7.58 -3.94 1.65
N GLU A 32 8.10 -3.88 2.86
CA GLU A 32 8.74 -4.99 3.54
C GLU A 32 8.22 -5.10 4.97
N TRP A 33 8.04 -6.31 5.46
CA TRP A 33 7.63 -6.54 6.84
C TRP A 33 8.33 -7.72 7.48
N THR A 34 8.44 -7.67 8.80
CA THR A 34 8.99 -8.76 9.62
C THR A 34 7.99 -9.91 9.79
N ASP A 35 8.39 -10.95 10.54
CA ASP A 35 7.53 -12.10 10.78
C ASP A 35 6.20 -11.68 11.43
N PRO A 36 5.06 -12.08 10.85
CA PRO A 36 3.76 -11.83 11.45
C PRO A 36 3.59 -12.65 12.74
N PRO A 37 2.58 -12.31 13.57
CA PRO A 37 2.26 -13.09 14.76
C PRO A 37 2.12 -14.59 14.49
N ALA A 38 2.42 -15.41 15.50
CA ALA A 38 2.27 -16.86 15.38
C ALA A 38 0.83 -17.21 14.98
N LEU A 39 0.69 -18.25 14.14
CA LEU A 39 -0.59 -18.74 13.60
C LEU A 39 -1.28 -17.81 12.59
N THR A 40 -0.64 -16.70 12.16
CA THR A 40 -1.13 -15.92 11.01
C THR A 40 -1.25 -16.81 9.77
N ARG A 41 -2.42 -16.80 9.14
CA ARG A 41 -2.74 -17.60 7.94
C ARG A 41 -2.58 -16.81 6.65
N SER A 42 -2.97 -15.56 6.68
CA SER A 42 -2.83 -14.58 5.60
C SER A 42 -2.76 -13.18 6.17
N LEU A 43 -2.32 -12.24 5.34
CA LEU A 43 -2.27 -10.80 5.65
C LEU A 43 -3.15 -10.02 4.66
N ALA A 44 -3.52 -8.81 5.06
CA ALA A 44 -4.20 -7.85 4.18
C ALA A 44 -3.55 -6.48 4.32
N LEU A 45 -3.19 -5.88 3.19
CA LEU A 45 -2.69 -4.52 3.12
C LEU A 45 -3.86 -3.57 2.81
N VAL A 46 -3.99 -2.52 3.63
CA VAL A 46 -4.83 -1.36 3.31
C VAL A 46 -3.98 -0.11 3.38
N VAL A 47 -4.08 0.73 2.37
CA VAL A 47 -3.51 2.08 2.38
C VAL A 47 -4.64 3.09 2.29
N ASP A 48 -4.78 3.91 3.32
CA ASP A 48 -5.84 4.93 3.41
C ASP A 48 -5.32 6.32 3.79
N ASP A 49 -6.05 7.33 3.35
CA ASP A 49 -5.86 8.75 3.59
C ASP A 49 -7.08 9.32 4.32
N PRO A 50 -7.02 9.47 5.66
CA PRO A 50 -8.11 10.06 6.44
C PRO A 50 -8.21 11.58 6.32
N ASP A 51 -7.24 12.24 5.67
CA ASP A 51 -7.19 13.69 5.51
C ASP A 51 -7.84 14.15 4.19
N ALA A 52 -8.31 13.21 3.35
CA ALA A 52 -9.00 13.52 2.11
C ALA A 52 -10.31 14.33 2.35
N PRO A 53 -10.64 15.32 1.49
CA PRO A 53 -11.77 16.23 1.72
C PRO A 53 -13.14 15.56 1.80
N VAL A 54 -13.27 14.37 1.22
CA VAL A 54 -14.51 13.59 1.14
C VAL A 54 -14.62 12.52 2.25
N GLY A 55 -13.72 12.56 3.22
CA GLY A 55 -13.56 11.52 4.24
C GLY A 55 -12.46 10.53 3.86
N ASN A 56 -12.37 9.43 4.60
CA ASN A 56 -11.31 8.44 4.43
C ASN A 56 -11.26 7.91 2.99
N TRP A 57 -10.08 7.98 2.37
CA TRP A 57 -9.87 7.58 0.97
C TRP A 57 -8.90 6.41 0.88
N VAL A 58 -9.36 5.28 0.34
CA VAL A 58 -8.57 4.06 0.18
C VAL A 58 -7.80 4.13 -1.14
N HIS A 59 -6.47 4.13 -1.02
CA HIS A 59 -5.51 4.16 -2.13
C HIS A 59 -5.16 2.76 -2.64
N TRP A 60 -5.15 1.76 -1.75
CA TRP A 60 -4.77 0.39 -2.12
C TRP A 60 -5.35 -0.64 -1.17
N VAL A 61 -5.83 -1.75 -1.73
CA VAL A 61 -6.28 -2.93 -0.98
C VAL A 61 -5.65 -4.16 -1.61
N VAL A 62 -4.94 -4.94 -0.80
CA VAL A 62 -4.43 -6.26 -1.16
C VAL A 62 -4.82 -7.25 -0.07
N PHE A 63 -5.36 -8.40 -0.41
CA PHE A 63 -5.76 -9.45 0.52
C PHE A 63 -5.28 -10.81 0.03
N ASP A 64 -5.45 -11.84 0.85
CA ASP A 64 -4.92 -13.18 0.62
C ASP A 64 -3.39 -13.20 0.41
N LEU A 65 -2.67 -12.23 1.00
CA LEU A 65 -1.22 -12.29 1.06
C LEU A 65 -0.82 -13.51 1.90
N PRO A 66 0.03 -14.41 1.37
CA PRO A 66 0.49 -15.58 2.12
C PRO A 66 1.16 -15.15 3.43
N ALA A 67 0.94 -15.88 4.53
CA ALA A 67 1.63 -15.60 5.80
C ALA A 67 3.16 -15.69 5.72
N SER A 68 3.70 -16.38 4.71
CA SER A 68 5.13 -16.47 4.41
C SER A 68 5.67 -15.27 3.61
N ALA A 69 4.80 -14.43 3.04
CA ALA A 69 5.23 -13.24 2.32
C ALA A 69 5.90 -12.25 3.29
N ARG A 70 6.96 -11.60 2.83
CA ARG A 70 7.72 -10.57 3.58
C ARG A 70 7.91 -9.28 2.79
N ILE A 71 7.47 -9.29 1.54
CA ILE A 71 7.70 -8.22 0.58
C ILE A 71 6.50 -8.05 -0.33
N LEU A 72 6.22 -6.81 -0.70
CA LEU A 72 5.41 -6.45 -1.84
C LEU A 72 6.31 -5.61 -2.75
N PRO A 73 6.66 -6.10 -3.96
CA PRO A 73 7.57 -5.39 -4.83
C PRO A 73 7.07 -3.99 -5.20
N GLU A 74 8.02 -3.12 -5.52
CA GLU A 74 7.70 -1.84 -6.15
C GLU A 74 7.02 -2.09 -7.50
N GLY A 75 6.06 -1.24 -7.86
CA GLY A 75 5.41 -1.32 -9.17
C GLY A 75 4.58 -2.58 -9.36
N ALA A 76 3.93 -3.04 -8.28
CA ALA A 76 2.96 -4.13 -8.35
C ALA A 76 1.93 -3.84 -9.47
N PRO A 77 1.68 -4.79 -10.37
CA PRO A 77 0.79 -4.58 -11.51
C PRO A 77 -0.63 -4.26 -11.03
N LYS A 78 -1.41 -3.51 -11.81
CA LYS A 78 -2.79 -3.12 -11.48
C LYS A 78 -3.81 -4.20 -11.90
N ASP A 79 -3.45 -5.46 -11.71
CA ASP A 79 -4.24 -6.64 -12.05
C ASP A 79 -4.98 -7.21 -10.83
N ALA A 80 -6.04 -7.99 -11.02
CA ALA A 80 -6.78 -8.58 -9.90
C ALA A 80 -5.93 -9.53 -9.05
N SER A 81 -4.98 -10.25 -9.66
CA SER A 81 -4.07 -11.16 -8.97
C SER A 81 -2.63 -10.73 -9.16
N LEU A 82 -1.86 -10.83 -8.07
CA LEU A 82 -0.43 -10.58 -8.08
C LEU A 82 0.34 -11.87 -8.29
N ARG A 83 1.42 -11.78 -9.07
CA ARG A 83 2.40 -12.87 -9.24
C ARG A 83 3.40 -12.91 -8.08
N GLU A 84 3.60 -11.77 -7.42
CA GLU A 84 4.51 -11.62 -6.31
C GLU A 84 3.94 -10.62 -5.28
N PRO A 85 3.59 -11.07 -4.06
CA PRO A 85 3.51 -12.47 -3.62
C PRO A 85 2.46 -13.27 -4.40
N ALA A 86 2.81 -14.51 -4.77
CA ALA A 86 1.88 -15.38 -5.48
C ALA A 86 0.64 -15.67 -4.63
N GLY A 87 -0.55 -15.54 -5.23
CA GLY A 87 -1.82 -15.77 -4.57
C GLY A 87 -2.45 -14.53 -3.91
N ALA A 88 -1.71 -13.42 -3.83
CA ALA A 88 -2.28 -12.16 -3.36
C ALA A 88 -3.26 -11.59 -4.39
N ILE A 89 -4.37 -11.05 -3.89
CA ILE A 89 -5.47 -10.50 -4.68
C ILE A 89 -5.62 -9.02 -4.38
N GLN A 90 -5.90 -8.21 -5.39
CA GLN A 90 -6.13 -6.78 -5.24
C GLN A 90 -7.62 -6.45 -5.22
N GLY A 91 -8.02 -5.60 -4.29
CA GLY A 91 -9.36 -5.05 -4.20
C GLY A 91 -9.52 -3.78 -5.03
N LYS A 92 -10.78 -3.41 -5.28
CA LYS A 92 -11.12 -2.12 -5.88
C LYS A 92 -10.93 -1.02 -4.83
N ASN A 93 -10.17 0.02 -5.16
CA ASN A 93 -9.93 1.19 -4.31
C ASN A 93 -10.97 2.30 -4.58
N ASP A 94 -10.88 3.44 -3.89
CA ASP A 94 -11.85 4.54 -4.04
C ASP A 94 -11.73 5.29 -5.38
N PHE A 95 -10.64 5.11 -6.11
CA PHE A 95 -10.54 5.54 -7.52
C PHE A 95 -11.36 4.65 -8.46
N GLY A 96 -11.97 3.59 -7.95
CA GLY A 96 -12.72 2.61 -8.69
C GLY A 96 -11.84 1.69 -9.55
N ARG A 97 -10.56 1.53 -9.19
CA ARG A 97 -9.57 0.75 -9.94
C ARG A 97 -8.95 -0.33 -9.06
N LEU A 98 -8.27 -1.29 -9.67
CA LEU A 98 -7.46 -2.27 -8.97
C LEU A 98 -6.05 -1.75 -8.77
N GLY A 99 -5.42 -2.20 -7.68
CA GLY A 99 -4.05 -1.88 -7.35
C GLY A 99 -3.82 -0.49 -6.79
N TRP A 100 -2.57 -0.07 -6.79
CA TRP A 100 -2.14 1.21 -6.23
C TRP A 100 -2.70 2.39 -7.04
N GLY A 101 -3.36 3.30 -6.34
CA GLY A 101 -3.56 4.68 -6.78
C GLY A 101 -2.80 5.60 -5.83
N GLY A 102 -1.83 6.35 -6.33
CA GLY A 102 -0.93 7.16 -5.52
C GLY A 102 -1.58 8.40 -4.92
N PRO A 103 -0.90 9.04 -3.95
CA PRO A 103 -1.26 10.35 -3.43
C PRO A 103 -1.55 11.36 -4.54
N CYS A 104 -2.69 12.04 -4.43
CA CYS A 104 -3.05 13.15 -5.30
C CYS A 104 -3.81 14.23 -4.52
N PRO A 105 -3.21 14.78 -3.44
CA PRO A 105 -3.91 15.73 -2.59
C PRO A 105 -4.11 17.06 -3.35
N PRO A 106 -5.22 17.77 -3.11
CA PRO A 106 -5.39 19.12 -3.63
C PRO A 106 -4.30 20.06 -3.07
N PRO A 107 -4.01 21.19 -3.74
CA PRO A 107 -3.05 22.17 -3.24
C PRO A 107 -3.40 22.62 -1.82
N GLY A 108 -2.42 22.61 -0.91
CA GLY A 108 -2.61 23.08 0.45
C GLY A 108 -1.88 22.23 1.49
N LYS A 109 -2.63 21.72 2.47
CA LYS A 109 -2.08 20.96 3.59
C LYS A 109 -1.61 19.58 3.14
N PRO A 110 -0.50 19.06 3.69
CA PRO A 110 -0.11 17.69 3.44
C PRO A 110 -1.14 16.73 4.04
N HIS A 111 -1.44 15.65 3.30
CA HIS A 111 -2.23 14.54 3.78
C HIS A 111 -1.33 13.45 4.37
N ARG A 112 -1.90 12.58 5.21
CA ARG A 112 -1.22 11.42 5.78
C ARG A 112 -1.74 10.16 5.12
N TYR A 113 -0.82 9.32 4.66
CA TYR A 113 -1.14 8.02 4.07
C TYR A 113 -0.72 6.92 5.03
N PHE A 114 -1.66 6.09 5.46
CA PHE A 114 -1.43 5.03 6.43
C PHE A 114 -1.35 3.68 5.73
N PHE A 115 -0.17 3.06 5.75
CA PHE A 115 0.04 1.70 5.29
C PHE A 115 -0.16 0.73 6.46
N LYS A 116 -1.07 -0.22 6.33
CA LYS A 116 -1.49 -1.13 7.42
C LYS A 116 -1.50 -2.58 6.94
N LEU A 117 -0.88 -3.48 7.72
CA LEU A 117 -0.88 -4.94 7.54
C LEU A 117 -1.43 -5.65 8.78
#